data_AF-A0A1Y3BIW2-F1
#
_entry.id   AF-A0A1Y3BIW2-F1
#
_cell.length_a   1.000
_cell.length_b   1.000
_cell.length_c   1.000
_cell.angle_alpha   90.00
_cell.angle_beta   90.00
_cell.angle_gamma   90.00
#
_symmetry.space_group_name_H-M   'P 1'
#
loop_
_entity.id
_entity.type
_entity.pdbx_description
1 polymer ?
#
loop_
_entity_poly.entity_id
_entity_poly.type
_entity_poly.pdbx_seq_one_letter_code
_entity_poly.pdbx_strand_id
1 'polypeptide(L)' 'MSINSTKIITKSCVRRLYKDLLRFGRNELQYTDKNYFYKRIRKEFHDNKNLNNPEDIEYYYKVIFKILYICN' A
#
# COMPACT_ATOMS: atom_id res chain seq x y z
N MET A 1 7.83 4.56 -30.68
CA MET A 1 8.63 3.83 -29.67
C MET A 1 8.05 4.18 -28.31
N SER A 2 7.13 3.37 -27.80
CA SER A 2 6.35 3.71 -26.60
C SER A 2 7.25 3.68 -25.38
N ILE A 3 7.47 4.85 -24.78
CA ILE A 3 8.12 4.99 -23.49
C ILE A 3 7.09 4.55 -22.45
N ASN A 4 6.96 3.23 -22.24
CA ASN A 4 6.20 2.70 -21.12
C ASN A 4 6.95 3.12 -19.87
N SER A 5 6.58 4.27 -19.31
CA SER A 5 7.15 4.82 -18.08
C SER A 5 6.70 3.94 -16.91
N THR A 6 7.32 2.76 -16.77
CA THR A 6 7.16 1.89 -15.61
C THR A 6 7.81 2.59 -14.45
N LYS A 7 7.00 3.30 -13.67
CA LYS A 7 7.43 3.98 -12.45
C LYS A 7 8.03 2.93 -11.50
N ILE A 8 9.35 2.92 -11.40
CA ILE A 8 10.08 1.98 -10.54
C ILE A 8 9.62 2.20 -9.09
N ILE A 9 8.93 1.21 -8.53
CA ILE A 9 8.51 1.24 -7.13
C ILE A 9 9.73 0.95 -6.26
N THR A 10 10.24 2.00 -5.61
CA THR A 10 11.38 1.86 -4.70
C THR A 10 10.91 1.46 -3.29
N LYS A 11 11.83 0.91 -2.48
CA LYS A 11 11.58 0.64 -1.05
C LYS A 11 11.10 1.88 -0.29
N SER A 12 11.56 3.07 -0.69
CA SER A 12 11.12 4.35 -0.12
C SER A 12 9.65 4.64 -0.43
N CYS A 13 9.18 4.35 -1.65
CA CYS A 13 7.76 4.47 -2.01
C CYS A 13 6.90 3.54 -1.16
N VAL A 14 7.32 2.29 -0.97
CA VAL A 14 6.61 1.30 -0.13
C VAL A 14 6.52 1.76 1.33
N ARG A 15 7.63 2.28 1.89
CA ARG A 15 7.66 2.83 3.25
C ARG A 15 6.74 4.03 3.42
N ARG A 16 6.67 4.89 2.41
CA ARG A 16 5.76 6.05 2.40
C ARG A 16 4.30 5.61 2.35
N LEU A 17 3.96 4.68 1.46
CA LEU A 17 2.62 4.08 1.38
C LEU A 17 2.18 3.49 2.73
N TYR A 18 3.06 2.77 3.42
CA TYR A 18 2.77 2.25 4.75
C TYR A 18 2.42 3.36 5.76
N LYS A 19 3.20 4.45 5.79
CA LYS A 19 2.94 5.60 6.67
C LYS A 19 1.62 6.29 6.33
N ASP A 20 1.34 6.46 5.04
CA ASP A 20 0.11 7.10 4.56
C ASP A 20 -1.12 6.29 4.98
N LEU A 21 -1.08 4.95 4.90
CA LEU A 21 -2.14 4.08 5.41
C LEU A 21 -2.33 4.20 6.92
N LEU A 22 -1.25 4.28 7.70
CA LEU A 22 -1.36 4.47 9.14
C LEU A 22 -2.00 5.82 9.50
N ARG A 23 -1.70 6.87 8.73
CA ARG A 23 -2.30 8.19 8.89
C ARG A 23 -3.77 8.18 8.51
N PHE A 24 -4.12 7.56 7.38
CA PHE A 24 -5.49 7.36 6.93
C PHE A 24 -6.33 6.63 7.99
N GLY A 25 -5.82 5.49 8.51
CA GLY A 25 -6.47 4.73 9.58
C GLY A 25 -6.75 5.52 10.86
N ARG A 26 -5.96 6.57 11.13
CA ARG A 26 -6.13 7.43 12.30
C ARG A 26 -7.19 8.50 12.07
N ASN A 27 -7.11 9.17 10.93
CA ASN A 27 -7.79 10.44 10.69
C ASN A 27 -9.05 10.32 9.83
N GLU A 28 -9.10 9.35 8.91
CA GLU A 28 -10.12 9.27 7.85
C GLU A 28 -10.99 8.02 7.97
N LEU A 29 -10.53 6.98 8.67
CA LEU A 29 -11.30 5.75 8.85
C LEU A 29 -12.50 5.95 9.79
N GLN A 30 -13.70 5.97 9.21
CA GLN A 30 -14.98 6.20 9.91
C GLN A 30 -15.75 4.91 10.17
N TYR A 31 -15.84 4.02 9.17
CA TYR A 31 -16.80 2.91 9.15
C TYR A 31 -16.18 1.53 9.42
N THR A 32 -14.87 1.45 9.67
CA THR A 32 -14.16 0.18 9.88
C THR A 32 -13.43 0.22 11.21
N ASP A 33 -13.39 -0.92 11.89
CA ASP A 33 -12.61 -1.06 13.11
C ASP A 33 -11.12 -0.75 12.84
N LYS A 34 -10.59 0.25 13.55
CA LYS A 34 -9.22 0.73 13.36
C LYS A 34 -8.20 -0.37 13.67
N ASN A 35 -8.45 -1.22 14.68
CA ASN A 35 -7.53 -2.29 15.04
C ASN A 35 -7.48 -3.38 13.96
N TYR A 36 -8.62 -3.74 13.40
CA TYR A 36 -8.72 -4.64 12.27
C TYR A 36 -7.98 -4.09 11.06
N PHE A 37 -8.21 -2.82 10.71
CA PHE A 37 -7.51 -2.14 9.62
C PHE A 37 -5.99 -2.21 9.81
N TYR A 38 -5.47 -1.80 10.98
CA TYR A 38 -4.04 -1.84 11.23
C TYR A 38 -3.47 -3.26 11.23
N LYS A 39 -4.18 -4.25 11.79
CA LYS A 39 -3.78 -5.66 11.74
C LYS A 39 -3.67 -6.15 10.30
N ARG A 40 -4.65 -5.82 9.45
CA ARG A 40 -4.65 -6.17 8.03
C ARG A 40 -3.45 -5.56 7.32
N ILE A 41 -3.25 -4.24 7.45
CA ILE A 41 -2.12 -3.55 6.81
C ILE A 41 -0.78 -4.16 7.25
N ARG A 42 -0.58 -4.38 8.55
CA ARG A 42 0.67 -4.99 9.04
C ARG A 42 0.90 -6.40 8.50
N LYS A 43 -0.15 -7.25 8.50
CA LYS A 43 -0.08 -8.60 7.95
C LYS A 43 0.35 -8.58 6.50
N GLU A 44 -0.29 -7.73 5.70
CA GLU A 44 -0.02 -7.68 4.27
C GLU A 44 1.41 -7.25 3.91
N PHE A 45 1.93 -6.23 4.61
CA PHE A 45 3.32 -5.80 4.42
C PHE A 45 4.32 -6.84 4.96
N HIS A 46 3.95 -7.60 6.00
CA HIS A 46 4.77 -8.67 6.52
C HIS A 46 4.86 -9.85 5.55
N ASP A 47 3.71 -10.31 5.05
CA ASP A 47 3.60 -11.47 4.14
C ASP A 47 4.36 -11.19 2.82
N ASN A 48 4.38 -9.93 2.38
CA ASN A 48 5.07 -9.49 1.16
C ASN A 48 6.48 -8.91 1.39
N LYS A 49 7.05 -9.02 2.61
CA LYS A 49 8.34 -8.35 2.94
C LYS A 49 9.53 -8.82 2.09
N ASN A 50 9.46 -10.06 1.60
CA ASN A 50 10.50 -10.73 0.81
C ASN A 50 10.17 -10.75 -0.69
N LEU A 51 9.12 -10.03 -1.11
CA LEU A 51 8.74 -9.96 -2.51
C LEU A 51 9.82 -9.24 -3.32
N ASN A 52 10.41 -9.95 -4.28
CA ASN A 52 11.51 -9.44 -5.10
C ASN A 52 11.13 -9.25 -6.57
N ASN A 53 10.00 -9.81 -7.01
CA ASN A 53 9.51 -9.64 -8.37
C ASN A 53 8.94 -8.21 -8.55
N PRO A 54 9.50 -7.39 -9.48
CA PRO A 54 9.03 -6.03 -9.73
C PRO A 54 7.54 -5.94 -10.11
N GLU A 55 7.03 -6.90 -10.87
CA GLU A 55 5.65 -6.92 -11.34
C GLU A 55 4.67 -7.14 -10.18
N ASP A 56 4.99 -8.08 -9.30
CA ASP A 56 4.21 -8.34 -8.10
C ASP A 56 4.27 -7.13 -7.15
N ILE A 57 5.45 -6.52 -6.97
CA ILE A 57 5.59 -5.30 -6.16
C ILE A 57 4.70 -4.19 -6.71
N GLU A 58 4.70 -4.00 -8.03
CA GLU A 58 3.85 -2.99 -8.68
C GLU A 58 2.37 -3.29 -8.49
N TYR A 59 1.96 -4.56 -8.65
CA TYR A 59 0.59 -5.01 -8.43
C TYR A 59 0.13 -4.72 -7.00
N TYR A 60 0.85 -5.22 -5.99
CA TYR A 60 0.50 -5.02 -4.59
C TYR A 60 0.55 -3.54 -4.20
N TYR A 61 1.52 -2.78 -4.70
CA TYR A 61 1.59 -1.35 -4.48
C TYR A 61 0.33 -0.65 -5.00
N LYS A 62 -0.13 -0.96 -6.21
CA LYS A 62 -1.36 -0.39 -6.79
C LYS A 62 -2.61 -0.80 -6.02
N VAL A 63 -2.74 -2.09 -5.67
CA VAL A 63 -3.89 -2.62 -4.92
C VAL A 63 -4.01 -1.91 -3.57
N ILE A 64 -2.91 -1.83 -2.82
CA ILE A 64 -2.88 -1.18 -1.51
C ILE A 64 -3.08 0.34 -1.65
N PHE A 65 -2.48 0.98 -2.65
CA PHE A 65 -2.69 2.40 -2.92
C PHE A 65 -4.17 2.70 -3.18
N LYS A 66 -4.89 1.85 -3.91
CA LYS A 66 -6.32 2.02 -4.17
C LYS A 66 -7.17 2.06 -2.89
N ILE A 67 -6.76 1.37 -1.82
CA ILE A 67 -7.45 1.40 -0.53
C ILE A 67 -7.52 2.83 0.05
N LEU A 68 -6.49 3.65 -0.15
CA LEU A 68 -6.47 5.04 0.29
C LEU A 68 -7.51 5.93 -0.43
N TYR A 69 -7.90 5.56 -1.67
CA TYR A 69 -8.76 6.40 -2.52
C TYR A 69 -10.19 5.89 -2.67
N ILE A 70 -10.49 4.66 -2.22
CA ILE A 70 -11.87 4.12 -2.24
C ILE A 70 -12.69 4.57 -1.02
N CYS A 71 -12.04 5.04 0.05
CA CYS A 71 -12.71 5.45 1.28
C CYS A 71 -12.94 6.97 1.41
N ASN A 72 -12.77 7.74 0.32
CA ASN A 72 -13.28 9.10 0.16
C ASN A 72 -14.42 9.08 -0.86
#